data_AF-A0A9D1BZD1-F1
#
_entry.id   AF-A0A9D1BZD1-F1
#
_cell.length_a   1.000
_cell.length_b   1.000
_cell.length_c   1.000
_cell.angle_alpha   90.00
_cell.angle_beta   90.00
_cell.angle_gamma   90.00
#
_symmetry.space_group_name_H-M   'P 1'
#
loop_
_entity.id
_entity.type
_entity.pdbx_description
1 polymer ?
#
loop_
_entity_poly.entity_id
_entity_poly.type
_entity_poly.pdbx_seq_one_letter_code
_entity_poly.pdbx_strand_id
1 'polypeptide(L)'
;GALVIGLVAGALFVKAFTWTQKNLKVDDVLGVWALHGLCGVWGALAVGIVGLTALGGLGGVAMESQIVGTLMGISVAVVGAAVVYGLIKVTMGLRLTQEEEYNGADLSIHRIHANPPRDDY
;
A
#
# COMPACT_ATOMS: atom_id res chain seq x y z
N GLY A 1 -21.56 -4.44 -11.52
CA GLY A 1 -20.62 -4.55 -10.37
C GLY A 1 -19.28 -3.93 -10.67
N ALA A 2 -18.45 -4.57 -11.51
CA ALA A 2 -17.04 -4.22 -11.72
C ALA A 2 -16.76 -2.74 -12.02
N LEU A 3 -17.53 -2.09 -12.91
CA LEU A 3 -17.37 -0.66 -13.22
C LEU A 3 -17.48 0.23 -11.98
N VAL A 4 -18.48 -0.03 -11.12
CA VAL A 4 -18.71 0.75 -9.89
C VAL A 4 -17.57 0.53 -8.91
N ILE A 5 -17.11 -0.72 -8.74
CA ILE A 5 -15.98 -1.04 -7.85
C ILE A 5 -14.74 -0.28 -8.31
N GLY A 6 -14.42 -0.32 -9.60
CA GLY A 6 -13.25 0.34 -10.17
C GLY A 6 -13.30 1.86 -10.06
N LEU A 7 -14.46 2.48 -10.34
CA LEU A 7 -14.64 3.93 -10.22
C LEU A 7 -14.45 4.40 -8.77
N VAL A 8 -15.06 3.70 -7.81
CA VAL A 8 -14.89 4.03 -6.39
C VAL A 8 -13.46 3.80 -5.93
N ALA A 9 -12.82 2.70 -6.35
CA ALA A 9 -11.41 2.41 -6.04
C ALA A 9 -10.47 3.50 -6.58
N GLY A 10 -10.66 3.94 -7.83
CA GLY A 10 -9.85 5.01 -8.42
C GLY A 10 -10.01 6.34 -7.68
N ALA A 11 -11.25 6.73 -7.37
CA ALA A 11 -11.52 7.95 -6.60
C ALA A 11 -10.96 7.87 -5.17
N LEU A 12 -11.09 6.70 -4.53
CA LEU A 12 -10.56 6.42 -3.19
C LEU A 12 -9.03 6.53 -3.18
N PHE A 13 -8.35 5.89 -4.15
CA PHE A 13 -6.90 5.94 -4.27
C PHE A 13 -6.38 7.37 -4.37
N VAL A 14 -6.90 8.18 -5.31
CA VAL A 14 -6.42 9.55 -5.53
C VAL A 14 -6.58 10.39 -4.27
N LYS A 15 -7.75 10.31 -3.61
CA LYS A 15 -8.02 11.06 -2.37
C LYS A 15 -7.15 10.58 -1.22
N ALA A 16 -7.06 9.27 -1.00
CA ALA A 16 -6.32 8.70 0.12
C ALA A 16 -4.82 8.89 -0.03
N PHE A 17 -4.26 8.70 -1.23
CA PHE A 17 -2.85 8.96 -1.52
C PHE A 17 -2.52 10.44 -1.27
N THR A 18 -3.31 11.36 -1.82
CA THR A 18 -3.11 12.80 -1.64
C THR A 18 -3.18 13.20 -0.17
N TRP A 19 -4.16 12.68 0.57
CA TRP A 19 -4.32 12.97 1.99
C TRP A 19 -3.17 12.38 2.82
N THR A 20 -2.72 11.16 2.51
CA THR A 20 -1.58 10.51 3.19
C THR A 20 -0.31 11.33 3.02
N GLN A 21 0.02 11.76 1.80
CA GLN A 21 1.20 12.57 1.52
C GLN A 21 1.10 13.98 2.15
N LYS A 22 -0.04 14.68 1.97
CA LYS A 22 -0.17 16.10 2.35
C LYS A 22 -0.49 16.33 3.83
N ASN A 23 -1.36 15.49 4.40
CA ASN A 23 -1.90 15.71 5.74
C ASN A 23 -1.20 14.84 6.79
N LEU A 24 -0.98 13.56 6.49
CA LEU A 24 -0.27 12.68 7.40
C LEU A 24 1.25 12.82 7.33
N LYS A 25 1.76 13.36 6.22
CA LYS A 25 3.21 13.48 5.94
C LYS A 25 3.92 12.12 6.04
N VAL A 26 3.21 11.05 5.70
CA VAL A 26 3.76 9.71 5.57
C VAL A 26 4.23 9.58 4.14
N ASP A 27 5.51 9.29 3.94
CA ASP A 27 6.13 9.14 2.62
C ASP A 27 5.89 7.74 2.06
N ASP A 28 4.71 7.54 1.47
CA ASP A 28 4.36 6.34 0.71
C ASP A 28 4.72 6.58 -0.76
N VAL A 29 6.01 6.46 -1.09
CA VAL A 29 6.61 6.86 -2.38
C VAL A 29 5.84 6.36 -3.60
N LEU A 30 5.30 5.13 -3.52
CA LEU A 30 4.60 4.46 -4.62
C LEU A 30 3.07 4.42 -4.44
N GLY A 31 2.55 4.98 -3.35
CA GLY A 31 1.12 4.92 -3.04
C GLY A 31 0.62 3.50 -2.71
N VAL A 32 1.49 2.60 -2.25
CA VAL A 32 1.18 1.18 -2.02
C VAL A 32 0.12 1.01 -0.94
N TRP A 33 0.18 1.81 0.12
CA TRP A 33 -0.82 1.77 1.20
C TRP A 33 -2.21 2.19 0.67
N ALA A 34 -2.26 3.31 -0.06
CA ALA A 34 -3.51 3.82 -0.60
C ALA A 34 -4.11 2.88 -1.67
N LEU A 35 -3.28 2.34 -2.56
CA LEU A 35 -3.72 1.49 -3.66
C LEU A 35 -4.05 0.08 -3.19
N HIS A 36 -3.13 -0.62 -2.55
CA HIS A 36 -3.32 -2.03 -2.21
C HIS A 36 -4.04 -2.22 -0.88
N GLY A 37 -3.71 -1.40 0.13
CA GLY A 37 -4.36 -1.45 1.43
C GLY A 37 -5.83 -1.02 1.34
N LEU A 38 -6.07 0.27 1.08
CA LEU A 38 -7.41 0.84 1.13
C LEU A 38 -8.31 0.37 -0.01
N CYS A 39 -7.84 0.36 -1.26
CA CYS A 39 -8.68 -0.15 -2.35
C CYS A 39 -8.87 -1.67 -2.28
N GLY A 40 -7.94 -2.41 -1.68
CA GLY A 40 -8.10 -3.84 -1.39
C GLY A 40 -9.24 -4.09 -0.40
N VAL A 41 -9.28 -3.33 0.70
CA VAL A 41 -10.40 -3.36 1.67
C VAL A 41 -11.72 -3.03 0.99
N TRP A 42 -11.76 -1.95 0.19
CA TRP A 42 -12.95 -1.60 -0.57
C TRP A 42 -13.38 -2.75 -1.50
N GLY A 43 -12.45 -3.36 -2.24
CA GLY A 43 -12.76 -4.47 -3.14
C GLY A 43 -13.38 -5.67 -2.42
N ALA A 44 -12.79 -6.09 -1.29
CA ALA A 44 -13.29 -7.21 -0.49
C ALA A 44 -14.72 -6.97 0.00
N LEU A 45 -15.00 -5.77 0.55
CA LEU A 45 -16.35 -5.42 0.99
C LEU A 45 -17.32 -5.27 -0.19
N ALA A 46 -16.89 -4.65 -1.28
CA ALA A 46 -17.73 -4.39 -2.43
C ALA A 46 -18.20 -5.68 -3.11
N VAL A 47 -17.39 -6.74 -3.14
CA VAL A 47 -17.79 -8.07 -3.63
C VAL A 47 -18.95 -8.64 -2.81
N GLY A 48 -18.96 -8.43 -1.49
CA GLY A 48 -20.09 -8.79 -0.63
C GLY A 48 -21.38 -8.03 -0.95
N ILE A 49 -21.27 -6.81 -1.49
CA ILE A 49 -22.43 -6.00 -1.90
C ILE A 49 -22.90 -6.44 -3.29
N VAL A 50 -22.05 -6.32 -4.31
CA VAL A 50 -22.45 -6.56 -5.70
C VAL A 50 -22.68 -8.04 -6.01
N GLY A 51 -22.23 -8.95 -5.12
CA GLY A 51 -22.49 -10.39 -5.21
C GLY A 51 -23.91 -10.80 -4.81
N LEU A 52 -24.70 -9.89 -4.20
CA LEU A 52 -26.08 -10.16 -3.83
C LEU A 52 -26.95 -10.46 -5.06
N THR A 53 -27.78 -11.50 -4.98
CA THR A 53 -28.71 -11.88 -6.05
C THR A 53 -29.69 -10.76 -6.38
N ALA A 54 -30.10 -9.97 -5.38
CA ALA A 54 -30.95 -8.78 -5.55
C ALA A 54 -30.32 -7.70 -6.45
N LEU A 55 -29.00 -7.70 -6.61
CA LEU A 55 -28.26 -6.78 -7.49
C LEU A 55 -27.78 -7.45 -8.79
N GLY A 56 -28.31 -8.64 -9.12
CA GLY A 56 -27.90 -9.43 -10.27
C GLY A 56 -26.59 -10.20 -10.08
N GLY A 57 -26.10 -10.31 -8.83
CA GLY A 57 -24.94 -11.13 -8.49
C GLY A 57 -25.27 -12.62 -8.42
N LEU A 58 -24.24 -13.46 -8.42
CA LEU A 58 -24.39 -14.92 -8.39
C LEU A 58 -24.84 -15.48 -7.04
N GLY A 59 -24.88 -14.66 -5.98
CA GLY A 59 -25.07 -15.12 -4.61
C GLY A 59 -23.85 -15.89 -4.08
N GLY A 60 -24.01 -16.53 -2.92
CA GLY A 60 -22.96 -17.36 -2.31
C GLY A 60 -21.81 -16.58 -1.64
N VAL A 61 -21.84 -15.25 -1.67
CA VAL A 61 -20.89 -14.40 -0.94
C VAL A 61 -21.52 -13.90 0.35
N ALA A 62 -21.02 -14.36 1.49
CA ALA A 62 -21.43 -13.86 2.80
C ALA A 62 -20.66 -12.58 3.15
N MET A 63 -21.40 -11.49 3.42
CA MET A 63 -20.80 -10.20 3.83
C MET A 63 -20.00 -10.34 5.12
N GLU A 64 -20.50 -11.12 6.09
CA GLU A 64 -19.81 -11.40 7.34
C GLU A 64 -18.42 -12.00 7.11
N SER A 65 -18.32 -12.97 6.19
CA SER A 65 -17.04 -13.57 5.81
C SER A 65 -16.09 -12.57 5.16
N GLN A 66 -16.59 -11.64 4.33
CA GLN A 66 -15.75 -10.59 3.73
C GLN A 66 -15.22 -9.63 4.80
N ILE A 67 -16.05 -9.23 5.77
CA ILE A 67 -15.64 -8.34 6.87
C ILE A 67 -14.60 -9.04 7.75
N VAL A 68 -14.91 -10.25 8.24
CA VAL A 68 -14.02 -11.00 9.13
C VAL A 68 -12.70 -11.33 8.43
N GLY A 69 -12.75 -11.80 7.19
CA GLY A 69 -11.56 -12.11 6.40
C GLY A 69 -10.69 -10.88 6.16
N THR A 70 -11.30 -9.73 5.85
CA THR A 70 -10.57 -8.46 5.64
C THR A 70 -9.90 -7.99 6.93
N LEU A 71 -10.62 -8.01 8.05
CA LEU A 71 -10.06 -7.62 9.36
C LEU A 71 -8.94 -8.56 9.81
N MET A 72 -9.09 -9.86 9.59
CA MET A 72 -8.04 -10.84 9.86
C MET A 72 -6.81 -10.58 8.99
N GLY A 73 -6.99 -10.34 7.70
CA GLY A 73 -5.90 -9.99 6.78
C GLY A 73 -5.16 -8.72 7.20
N ILE A 74 -5.89 -7.66 7.54
CA ILE A 74 -5.31 -6.41 8.07
C ILE A 74 -4.53 -6.70 9.36
N SER A 75 -5.10 -7.47 10.29
CA SER A 75 -4.48 -7.77 11.58
C SER A 75 -3.16 -8.51 11.39
N VAL A 76 -3.13 -9.53 10.53
CA VAL A 76 -1.92 -10.29 10.20
C VAL A 76 -0.89 -9.38 9.53
N ALA A 77 -1.30 -8.55 8.57
CA ALA A 77 -0.40 -7.63 7.88
C ALA A 77 0.23 -6.60 8.83
N VAL A 78 -0.57 -5.95 9.68
CA VAL A 78 -0.10 -4.91 10.61
C VAL A 78 0.77 -5.50 11.71
N VAL A 79 0.32 -6.56 12.38
CA VAL A 79 1.09 -7.18 13.46
C VAL A 79 2.35 -7.84 12.91
N GLY A 80 2.25 -8.56 11.80
CA GLY A 80 3.39 -9.19 11.14
C GLY A 80 4.43 -8.17 10.70
N ALA A 81 4.02 -7.09 10.03
CA ALA A 81 4.92 -6.02 9.63
C ALA A 81 5.57 -5.33 10.84
N ALA A 82 4.80 -5.01 11.89
CA ALA A 82 5.32 -4.38 13.10
C ALA A 82 6.38 -5.25 13.79
N VAL A 83 6.14 -6.56 13.90
CA VAL A 83 7.10 -7.50 14.48
C VAL A 83 8.35 -7.62 13.61
N VAL A 84 8.19 -7.92 12.31
CA VAL A 84 9.33 -8.17 11.42
C VAL A 84 10.18 -6.92 11.23
N TYR A 85 9.58 -5.80 10.83
CA TYR A 85 10.33 -4.56 10.63
C TYR A 85 10.83 -3.95 11.95
N GLY A 86 10.10 -4.15 13.05
CA GLY A 86 10.55 -3.75 14.39
C GLY A 86 11.80 -4.49 14.80
N LEU A 87 11.86 -5.81 14.59
CA LEU A 87 13.04 -6.62 14.87
C LEU A 87 14.22 -6.22 13.97
N ILE A 88 14.03 -6.10 12.66
CA ILE A 88 15.09 -5.66 11.74
C ILE A 88 15.64 -4.30 12.14
N LYS A 89 14.75 -3.35 12.52
CA LYS A 89 15.15 -2.01 12.94
C LYS A 89 16.09 -2.02 14.14
N VAL A 90 15.88 -2.90 15.14
CA VAL A 90 16.71 -2.93 16.35
C VAL A 90 17.97 -3.80 16.20
N THR A 91 18.00 -4.75 15.25
CA THR A 91 19.15 -5.65 15.07
C THR A 91 20.12 -5.19 13.97
N MET A 92 19.61 -4.75 12.82
CA MET A 92 20.41 -4.43 11.64
C MET A 92 20.33 -2.95 11.24
N GLY A 93 19.28 -2.26 11.67
CA GLY A 93 18.92 -0.96 11.09
C GLY A 93 18.14 -1.14 9.79
N LEU A 94 17.08 -0.32 9.60
CA LEU A 94 16.17 -0.44 8.46
C LEU A 94 16.30 0.69 7.44
N ARG A 95 16.78 1.87 7.86
CA ARG A 95 16.92 3.06 7.03
C ARG A 95 18.37 3.49 6.95
N LEU A 96 18.72 4.07 5.81
CA LEU A 96 19.97 4.80 5.63
C LEU A 96 20.07 5.96 6.63
N THR A 97 21.30 6.37 6.93
CA THR A 97 21.55 7.63 7.63
C THR A 97 21.16 8.82 6.74
N GLN A 98 20.98 10.00 7.35
CA GLN A 98 20.58 11.20 6.61
C GLN A 98 21.60 11.58 5.51
N GLU A 99 22.89 11.36 5.77
CA GLU A 99 23.96 11.62 4.80
C GLU A 99 23.95 10.60 3.66
N GLU A 100 23.76 9.31 3.98
CA GLU A 100 23.66 8.26 2.97
C GLU A 100 22.40 8.41 2.09
N GLU A 101 21.28 8.85 2.69
CA GLU A 101 20.04 9.14 1.97
C GLU A 101 20.23 10.36 1.05
N TYR A 102 20.92 11.41 1.52
CA TYR A 102 21.27 12.58 0.70
C TYR A 102 22.13 12.22 -0.51
N ASN A 103 23.13 11.36 -0.32
CA ASN A 103 24.02 10.89 -1.39
C ASN A 103 23.34 9.90 -2.36
N GLY A 104 22.21 9.31 -1.96
CA GLY A 104 21.46 8.32 -2.72
C GLY A 104 21.98 6.89 -2.52
N ALA A 105 21.06 5.91 -2.59
CA ALA A 105 21.37 4.50 -2.35
C ALA A 105 22.40 3.91 -3.33
N ASP A 106 22.40 4.37 -4.59
CA ASP A 106 23.33 3.92 -5.62
C ASP A 106 24.79 4.20 -5.23
N LEU A 107 25.06 5.39 -4.67
CA LEU A 107 26.40 5.76 -4.23
C LEU A 107 26.70 5.22 -2.83
N SER A 108 25.74 5.30 -1.91
CA SER A 108 25.94 4.94 -0.50
C SER A 108 26.07 3.43 -0.27
N ILE A 109 25.24 2.63 -0.94
CA ILE A 109 25.21 1.17 -0.81
C ILE A 109 26.00 0.51 -1.94
N HIS A 110 25.72 0.87 -3.19
CA HIS A 110 26.20 0.14 -4.36
C HIS A 110 27.51 0.69 -4.94
N ARG A 111 27.96 1.87 -4.50
CA ARG A 111 29.20 2.54 -4.97
C ARG A 111 29.23 2.75 -6.49
N ILE A 112 28.07 3.02 -7.08
CA ILE A 112 27.89 3.29 -8.52
C ILE A 112 27.11 4.59 -8.74
N HIS A 113 27.21 5.15 -9.94
CA HIS A 113 26.35 6.26 -10.37
C HIS A 113 25.09 5.72 -11.07
N ALA A 114 23.93 6.31 -10.76
CA ALA A 114 22.65 6.01 -11.40
C ALA A 114 22.64 6.36 -12.90
N ASN A 115 23.45 7.36 -13.26
CA ASN A 115 23.52 7.95 -14.59
C ASN A 115 24.90 7.64 -15.20
N PRO A 116 25.01 7.52 -16.53
CA PRO A 116 26.31 7.48 -17.19
C PRO A 116 27.14 8.72 -16.83
N PRO A 117 28.48 8.65 -16.91
CA PRO A 117 29.33 9.82 -16.81
C PRO A 117 28.78 10.88 -17.76
N ARG A 118 28.49 12.08 -17.23
CA ARG A 118 28.24 13.20 -18.13
C ARG A 118 29.60 13.59 -18.68
N ASP A 119 29.70 13.61 -20.00
CA ASP A 119 30.79 14.30 -20.70
C ASP A 119 30.50 15.81 -20.64
N ASP A 120 30.42 16.40 -19.44
CA ASP A 120 30.49 17.84 -19.28
C ASP A 120 31.94 18.24 -19.02
N TYR A 121 32.49 18.99 -19.99
CA TYR A 121 33.83 19.61 -19.97
C TYR A 121 34.07 20.47 -18.73
#